data_AF-A0A2R6I388-F1
#
_entry.id   AF-A0A2R6I388-F1
#
_cell.length_a   1.000
_cell.length_b   1.000
_cell.length_c   1.000
_cell.angle_alpha   90.00
_cell.angle_beta   90.00
_cell.angle_gamma   90.00
#
_symmetry.space_group_name_H-M   'P 1'
#
loop_
_entity.id
_entity.type
_entity.pdbx_description
1 polymer ?
#
loop_
_entity_poly.entity_id
_entity_poly.type
_entity_poly.pdbx_seq_one_letter_code
_entity_poly.pdbx_strand_id
1 'polypeptide(L)'
;MSRPESAPDGDDGESVHHEYILDVRIVTTSAGEGSEARYRFEAPQHRGIEFDSAVDAELYADIYFDVNGFQEAGTGERGVPPEIVQAGRDTLAAYLRTQRYADTAWVASFFGTDPGQVERYLETVRARAEGIRDGAVERGAARADAGTGRTRSQ
;
A
#
# COMPACT_ATOMS: atom_id res chain seq x y z
N MET A 1 -19.18 13.49 47.14
CA MET A 1 -19.79 13.16 45.85
C MET A 1 -18.68 13.01 44.84
N SER A 2 -18.14 11.79 44.71
CA SER A 2 -17.04 11.48 43.80
C SER A 2 -17.61 11.22 42.41
N ARG A 3 -17.15 12.00 41.43
CA ARG A 3 -17.39 11.77 40.01
C ARG A 3 -16.43 10.65 39.59
N PRO A 4 -16.88 9.53 39.02
CA PRO A 4 -15.93 8.57 38.48
C PRO A 4 -15.26 9.20 37.26
N GLU A 5 -13.94 9.17 37.31
CA GLU A 5 -13.00 9.45 36.25
C GLU A 5 -13.40 8.65 35.01
N SER A 6 -13.66 9.35 33.90
CA SER A 6 -13.80 8.70 32.60
C SER A 6 -12.44 8.14 32.23
N ALA A 7 -12.29 6.82 32.34
CA ALA A 7 -11.19 6.10 31.71
C ALA A 7 -11.28 6.34 30.19
N PRO A 8 -10.17 6.64 29.49
CA PRO A 8 -10.18 6.53 28.04
C PRO A 8 -10.41 5.07 27.69
N ASP A 9 -11.39 4.83 26.80
CA ASP A 9 -11.59 3.55 26.13
C ASP A 9 -10.25 3.05 25.58
N GLY A 10 -10.02 1.74 25.70
CA GLY A 10 -8.75 1.09 25.44
C GLY A 10 -8.15 1.48 24.10
N ASP A 11 -6.85 1.78 24.15
CA ASP A 11 -5.94 1.79 23.02
C ASP A 11 -5.96 0.37 22.41
N ASP A 12 -6.95 0.11 21.54
CA ASP A 12 -6.88 -1.01 20.60
C ASP A 12 -5.51 -0.87 19.93
N GLY A 13 -4.61 -1.85 20.10
CA GLY A 13 -3.18 -1.77 19.78
C GLY A 13 -2.84 -1.61 18.29
N GLU A 14 -3.60 -0.79 17.58
CA GLU A 14 -3.48 -0.34 16.22
C GLU A 14 -2.72 1.01 16.19
N SER A 15 -1.67 1.09 15.39
CA SER A 15 -0.93 2.34 15.15
C SER A 15 -0.67 2.50 13.66
N VAL A 16 -0.59 3.72 13.16
CA VAL A 16 -0.28 3.94 11.74
C VAL A 16 1.20 3.63 11.50
N HIS A 17 1.48 2.64 10.66
CA HIS A 17 2.83 2.30 10.20
C HIS A 17 3.30 3.31 9.16
N HIS A 18 2.45 3.58 8.17
CA HIS A 18 2.75 4.50 7.09
C HIS A 18 1.47 5.11 6.52
N GLU A 19 1.46 6.42 6.27
CA GLU A 19 0.35 7.14 5.66
C GLU A 19 0.78 7.66 4.29
N TYR A 20 -0.08 7.46 3.29
CA TYR A 20 0.11 7.93 1.93
C TYR A 20 -1.01 8.91 1.56
N ILE A 21 -0.88 9.52 0.38
CA ILE A 21 -1.94 10.33 -0.21
C ILE A 21 -3.20 9.50 -0.53
N LEU A 22 -4.31 10.20 -0.83
CA LEU A 22 -5.59 9.58 -1.25
C LEU A 22 -6.21 8.64 -0.20
N ASP A 23 -6.01 8.95 1.09
CA ASP A 23 -6.51 8.18 2.23
C ASP A 23 -6.04 6.70 2.22
N VAL A 24 -4.87 6.46 1.63
CA VAL A 24 -4.19 5.15 1.63
C VAL A 24 -3.23 5.08 2.81
N ARG A 25 -3.28 4.00 3.59
CA ARG A 25 -2.39 3.82 4.75
C ARG A 25 -2.11 2.36 5.06
N ILE A 26 -1.05 2.13 5.83
CA ILE A 26 -0.74 0.84 6.45
C ILE A 26 -0.85 1.04 7.96
N VAL A 27 -1.65 0.19 8.60
CA VAL A 27 -1.83 0.17 10.06
C VAL A 27 -1.14 -1.06 10.61
N THR A 28 -0.34 -0.89 11.65
CA THR A 28 0.20 -1.99 12.44
C THR A 28 -0.81 -2.38 13.50
N THR A 29 -1.18 -3.65 13.56
CA THR A 29 -1.98 -4.20 14.67
C THR A 29 -1.10 -5.12 15.51
N SER A 30 -1.05 -4.85 16.82
CA SER A 30 -0.32 -5.66 17.80
C SER A 30 -1.32 -6.36 18.72
N ALA A 31 -1.38 -7.68 18.66
CA ALA A 31 -2.29 -8.47 19.50
C ALA A 31 -1.69 -8.74 20.89
N GLY A 32 -1.19 -7.69 21.56
CA GLY A 32 -0.62 -7.73 22.92
C GLY A 32 0.87 -8.06 23.01
N GLU A 33 1.42 -8.02 24.23
CA GLU A 33 2.83 -8.34 24.51
C GLU A 33 3.18 -9.76 24.04
N GLY A 34 4.08 -9.85 23.05
CA GLY A 34 4.61 -11.11 22.53
C GLY A 34 3.93 -11.65 21.27
N SER A 35 2.95 -10.95 20.70
CA SER A 35 2.37 -11.31 19.40
C SER A 35 3.15 -10.66 18.25
N GLU A 36 3.27 -11.35 17.12
CA GLU A 36 3.89 -10.80 15.91
C GLU A 36 3.02 -9.68 15.34
N ALA A 37 3.65 -8.55 15.04
CA ALA A 37 2.98 -7.41 14.43
C ALA A 37 2.39 -7.78 13.06
N ARG A 38 1.15 -7.35 12.81
CA ARG A 38 0.48 -7.50 11.53
C ARG A 38 0.35 -6.14 10.86
N TYR A 39 0.50 -6.11 9.55
CA TYR A 39 0.44 -4.89 8.76
C TYR A 39 -0.77 -4.92 7.84
N ARG A 40 -1.77 -4.09 8.12
CA ARG A 40 -3.02 -4.00 7.35
C ARG A 40 -2.95 -2.83 6.37
N PHE A 41 -3.04 -3.12 5.08
CA PHE A 41 -3.20 -2.12 4.04
C PHE A 41 -4.67 -1.68 3.96
N GLU A 42 -4.90 -0.38 3.91
CA GLU A 42 -6.24 0.24 3.81
C GLU A 42 -6.25 1.30 2.70
N ALA A 43 -7.26 1.24 1.82
CA ALA A 43 -7.53 2.29 0.85
C ALA A 43 -9.05 2.42 0.61
N PRO A 44 -9.57 3.61 0.24
CA PRO A 44 -11.02 3.89 0.24
C PRO A 44 -11.87 2.97 -0.64
N GLN A 45 -11.30 2.46 -1.73
CA GLN A 45 -11.99 1.58 -2.66
C GLN A 45 -11.51 0.14 -2.57
N HIS A 46 -10.54 -0.18 -1.72
CA HIS A 46 -9.90 -1.49 -1.67
C HIS A 46 -10.29 -2.24 -0.40
N ARG A 47 -10.58 -3.53 -0.51
CA ARG A 47 -10.82 -4.36 0.67
C ARG A 47 -9.48 -4.63 1.35
N GLY A 48 -9.27 -4.01 2.52
CA GLY A 48 -8.02 -4.12 3.25
C GLY A 48 -7.52 -5.56 3.42
N ILE A 49 -6.19 -5.70 3.32
CA ILE A 49 -5.46 -6.97 3.32
C ILE A 49 -4.34 -6.90 4.36
N GLU A 50 -4.05 -8.03 5.01
CA GLU A 50 -3.06 -8.13 6.08
C GLU A 50 -1.83 -8.93 5.69
N PHE A 51 -0.66 -8.40 6.07
CA PHE A 51 0.67 -8.96 5.84
C PHE A 51 1.38 -9.26 7.17
N ASP A 52 2.23 -10.28 7.13
CA ASP A 52 3.18 -10.62 8.20
C ASP A 52 4.40 -9.69 8.22
N SER A 53 4.62 -8.92 7.15
CA SER A 53 5.82 -8.13 6.90
C SER A 53 5.47 -6.71 6.45
N ALA A 54 6.07 -5.71 7.10
CA ALA A 54 5.97 -4.31 6.69
C ALA A 54 6.43 -4.12 5.24
N VAL A 55 7.51 -4.79 4.85
CA VAL A 55 8.11 -4.68 3.50
C VAL A 55 7.14 -5.17 2.42
N ASP A 56 6.40 -6.23 2.70
CA ASP A 56 5.41 -6.75 1.75
C ASP A 56 4.17 -5.86 1.70
N ALA A 57 3.76 -5.28 2.83
CA ALA A 57 2.66 -4.32 2.89
C ALA A 57 2.98 -3.02 2.13
N GLU A 58 4.20 -2.49 2.30
CA GLU A 58 4.69 -1.31 1.58
C GLU A 58 4.80 -1.59 0.07
N LEU A 59 5.34 -2.76 -0.31
CA LEU A 59 5.38 -3.17 -1.72
C LEU A 59 3.98 -3.30 -2.32
N TYR A 60 3.00 -3.80 -1.55
CA TYR A 60 1.61 -3.85 -1.99
C TYR A 60 1.02 -2.46 -2.21
N ALA A 61 1.33 -1.50 -1.33
CA ALA A 61 0.94 -0.10 -1.51
C ALA A 61 1.59 0.50 -2.77
N ASP A 62 2.86 0.22 -3.02
CA ASP A 62 3.54 0.67 -4.26
C ASP A 62 2.84 0.14 -5.51
N ILE A 63 2.49 -1.15 -5.54
CA ILE A 63 1.73 -1.75 -6.64
C ILE A 63 0.38 -1.05 -6.81
N TYR A 64 -0.32 -0.75 -5.71
CA TYR A 64 -1.60 -0.05 -5.74
C TYR A 64 -1.47 1.32 -6.42
N PHE A 65 -0.43 2.08 -6.11
CA PHE A 65 -0.17 3.36 -6.77
C PHE A 65 0.28 3.21 -8.22
N ASP A 66 1.17 2.24 -8.51
CA ASP A 66 1.71 1.97 -9.86
C ASP A 66 0.60 1.71 -10.89
N VAL A 67 -0.45 0.99 -10.49
CA VAL A 67 -1.59 0.66 -11.37
C VAL A 67 -2.80 1.60 -11.20
N ASN A 68 -2.67 2.66 -10.39
CA ASN A 68 -3.76 3.58 -10.05
C ASN A 68 -5.00 2.86 -9.46
N GLY A 69 -4.73 1.89 -8.59
CA GLY A 69 -5.71 1.08 -7.88
C GLY A 69 -6.14 -0.18 -8.61
N PHE A 70 -6.44 -1.22 -7.84
CA PHE A 70 -6.97 -2.49 -8.35
C PHE A 70 -7.89 -3.13 -7.30
N GLN A 71 -8.65 -4.16 -7.70
CA GLN A 71 -9.51 -4.93 -6.79
C GLN A 71 -9.11 -6.39 -6.76
N GLU A 72 -9.07 -6.98 -5.57
CA GLU A 72 -8.91 -8.43 -5.41
C GLU A 72 -10.24 -9.19 -5.40
N ALA A 73 -11.33 -8.54 -5.79
CA ALA A 73 -12.62 -9.21 -5.93
C ALA A 73 -12.54 -10.32 -6.99
N GLY A 74 -12.69 -11.58 -6.55
CA GLY A 74 -12.67 -12.75 -7.42
C GLY A 74 -11.27 -13.25 -7.80
N THR A 75 -10.18 -12.72 -7.24
CA THR A 75 -8.82 -13.24 -7.46
C THR A 75 -8.66 -14.67 -6.93
N GLY A 76 -9.36 -15.05 -5.86
CA GLY A 76 -9.39 -16.44 -5.37
C GLY A 76 -9.90 -17.47 -6.39
N GLU A 77 -10.68 -17.04 -7.39
CA GLU A 77 -11.17 -17.89 -8.48
C GLU A 77 -10.42 -17.64 -9.80
N ARG A 78 -9.97 -16.41 -10.04
CA ARG A 78 -9.41 -15.95 -11.32
C ARG A 78 -7.89 -15.78 -11.31
N GLY A 79 -7.24 -15.97 -10.16
CA GLY A 79 -5.82 -15.74 -9.95
C GLY A 79 -5.50 -14.25 -9.77
N VAL A 80 -4.75 -13.69 -10.70
CA VAL A 80 -4.20 -12.33 -10.58
C VAL A 80 -5.23 -11.27 -11.06
N PRO A 81 -5.34 -10.09 -10.41
CA PRO A 81 -6.20 -9.02 -10.90
C PRO A 81 -5.86 -8.60 -12.35
N PRO A 82 -6.86 -8.31 -13.20
CA PRO A 82 -6.61 -7.88 -14.58
C PRO A 82 -5.72 -6.65 -14.71
N GLU A 83 -5.81 -5.70 -13.78
CA GLU A 83 -5.01 -4.47 -13.75
C GLU A 83 -3.52 -4.79 -13.58
N ILE A 84 -3.19 -5.75 -12.72
CA ILE A 84 -1.82 -6.20 -12.49
C ILE A 84 -1.24 -6.88 -13.74
N VAL A 85 -2.03 -7.72 -14.41
CA VAL A 85 -1.60 -8.39 -15.65
C VAL A 85 -1.35 -7.38 -16.77
N GLN A 86 -2.19 -6.35 -16.86
CA GLN A 86 -2.09 -5.30 -17.88
C GLN A 86 -0.93 -4.33 -17.62
N ALA A 87 -0.58 -4.08 -16.37
CA ALA A 87 0.52 -3.19 -15.99
C ALA A 87 1.89 -3.71 -16.45
N GLY A 88 2.03 -5.03 -16.54
CA GLY A 88 3.18 -5.67 -17.16
C GLY A 88 3.95 -6.60 -16.22
N ARG A 89 5.12 -7.02 -16.70
CA ARG A 89 5.89 -8.10 -16.09
C ARG A 89 6.48 -7.74 -14.73
N ASP A 90 6.92 -6.49 -14.59
CA ASP A 90 7.49 -5.97 -13.34
C ASP A 90 6.43 -5.87 -12.24
N THR A 91 5.28 -5.28 -12.54
CA THR A 91 4.15 -5.18 -11.61
C THR A 91 3.60 -6.56 -11.25
N LEU A 92 3.53 -7.48 -12.21
CA LEU A 92 3.15 -8.88 -11.93
C LEU A 92 4.17 -9.56 -11.00
N ALA A 93 5.47 -9.34 -11.20
CA ALA A 93 6.51 -9.89 -10.32
C ALA A 93 6.40 -9.33 -8.90
N ALA A 94 6.17 -8.03 -8.76
CA ALA A 94 5.93 -7.39 -7.47
C ALA A 94 4.68 -7.95 -6.78
N TYR A 95 3.57 -8.09 -7.50
CA TYR A 95 2.33 -8.66 -6.95
C TYR A 95 2.49 -10.12 -6.52
N LEU A 96 3.21 -10.93 -7.30
CA LEU A 96 3.50 -12.30 -6.89
C LEU A 96 4.40 -12.34 -5.66
N ARG A 97 5.35 -11.39 -5.52
CA ARG A 97 6.24 -11.31 -4.36
C ARG A 97 5.52 -10.94 -3.05
N THR A 98 4.35 -10.30 -3.11
CA THR A 98 3.53 -10.03 -1.90
C THR A 98 2.68 -11.23 -1.48
N GLN A 99 2.63 -12.30 -2.27
CA GLN A 99 1.88 -13.50 -1.92
C GLN A 99 2.65 -14.36 -0.91
N ARG A 100 1.94 -14.84 0.13
CA ARG A 100 2.55 -15.62 1.23
C ARG A 100 3.30 -16.88 0.79
N TYR A 101 2.97 -17.43 -0.38
CA TYR A 101 3.59 -18.65 -0.91
C TYR A 101 4.81 -18.40 -1.82
N ALA A 102 5.12 -17.15 -2.15
CA ALA A 102 6.08 -16.81 -3.19
C ALA A 102 7.21 -15.94 -2.66
N ASP A 103 8.41 -16.51 -2.60
CA ASP A 103 9.64 -15.77 -2.37
C ASP A 103 10.30 -15.33 -3.68
N THR A 104 11.39 -14.56 -3.59
CA THR A 104 12.13 -14.05 -4.76
C THR A 104 12.61 -15.19 -5.67
N ALA A 105 13.03 -16.33 -5.10
CA ALA A 105 13.51 -17.47 -5.89
C ALA A 105 12.38 -18.15 -6.67
N TRP A 106 11.21 -18.28 -6.05
CA TRP A 106 9.99 -18.76 -6.69
C TRP A 106 9.57 -17.85 -7.84
N VAL A 107 9.54 -16.53 -7.61
CA VAL A 107 9.20 -15.54 -8.66
C VAL A 107 10.20 -15.60 -9.80
N ALA A 108 11.49 -15.71 -9.50
CA ALA A 108 12.55 -15.86 -10.50
C ALA A 108 12.32 -17.11 -11.38
N SER A 109 12.01 -18.24 -10.75
CA SER A 109 11.68 -19.50 -11.43
C SER A 109 10.43 -19.38 -12.30
N PHE A 110 9.35 -18.79 -11.78
CA PHE A 110 8.11 -18.54 -12.53
C PHE A 110 8.37 -17.77 -13.82
N PHE A 111 9.28 -16.80 -13.76
CA PHE A 111 9.63 -15.95 -14.89
C PHE A 111 10.78 -16.47 -15.75
N GLY A 112 11.42 -17.59 -15.38
CA GLY A 112 12.61 -18.09 -16.06
C GLY A 112 13.78 -17.10 -16.04
N THR A 113 13.99 -16.41 -14.93
CA THR A 113 15.00 -15.37 -14.74
C THR A 113 15.80 -15.57 -13.46
N ASP A 114 16.81 -14.73 -13.20
CA ASP A 114 17.60 -14.78 -11.97
C ASP A 114 16.99 -13.89 -10.86
N PRO A 115 17.26 -14.17 -9.57
CA PRO A 115 16.75 -13.35 -8.46
C PRO A 115 17.10 -11.86 -8.56
N GLY A 116 18.28 -11.50 -9.10
CA GLY A 116 18.66 -10.10 -9.28
C GLY A 116 17.80 -9.38 -10.30
N GLN A 117 17.29 -10.06 -11.32
CA GLN A 117 16.30 -9.49 -12.24
C GLN A 117 14.94 -9.27 -11.56
N VAL A 118 14.56 -10.11 -10.61
CA VAL A 118 13.33 -9.89 -9.82
C VAL A 118 13.48 -8.64 -8.96
N GLU A 119 14.60 -8.48 -8.25
CA GLU A 119 14.86 -7.27 -7.46
C GLU A 119 14.79 -6.00 -8.32
N ARG A 120 15.35 -6.01 -9.54
CA ARG A 120 15.21 -4.90 -10.50
C ARG A 120 13.75 -4.58 -10.85
N TYR A 121 12.88 -5.58 -10.93
CA TYR A 121 11.45 -5.34 -11.15
C TYR A 121 10.80 -4.65 -9.95
N LEU A 122 11.13 -5.09 -8.73
CA LEU A 122 10.61 -4.48 -7.50
C LEU A 122 11.05 -3.02 -7.39
N GLU A 123 12.33 -2.73 -7.64
CA GLU A 123 12.89 -1.38 -7.67
C GLU A 123 12.17 -0.49 -8.69
N THR A 124 11.87 -1.03 -9.87
CA THR A 124 11.15 -0.29 -10.93
C THR A 124 9.75 0.10 -10.48
N VAL A 125 9.00 -0.82 -9.87
CA VAL A 125 7.64 -0.56 -9.37
C VAL A 125 7.67 0.47 -8.24
N ARG A 126 8.59 0.33 -7.28
CA ARG A 126 8.80 1.29 -6.18
C ARG A 126 9.06 2.71 -6.72
N ALA A 127 9.97 2.85 -7.67
CA ALA A 127 10.32 4.14 -8.26
C ALA A 127 9.14 4.78 -9.01
N ARG A 128 8.33 3.99 -9.73
CA ARG A 128 7.13 4.50 -10.40
C ARG A 128 6.09 4.96 -9.39
N ALA A 129 5.82 4.16 -8.37
CA ALA A 129 4.86 4.48 -7.32
C ALA A 129 5.26 5.76 -6.57
N GLU A 130 6.55 5.91 -6.23
CA GLU A 130 7.10 7.14 -5.66
C GLU A 130 6.86 8.35 -6.57
N GLY A 131 7.24 8.26 -7.85
CA GLY A 131 7.01 9.36 -8.80
C GLY A 131 5.53 9.74 -8.99
N ILE A 132 4.62 8.76 -8.91
CA ILE A 132 3.17 9.01 -8.95
C ILE A 132 2.73 9.78 -7.70
N ARG A 133 3.17 9.36 -6.52
CA ARG A 133 2.84 10.02 -5.25
C ARG A 133 3.38 11.45 -5.20
N ASP A 134 4.65 11.64 -5.54
CA ASP A 134 5.28 12.95 -5.56
C ASP A 134 4.58 13.89 -6.53
N GLY A 135 4.32 13.42 -7.76
CA GLY A 135 3.61 14.22 -8.76
C GLY A 135 2.18 14.57 -8.34
N ALA A 136 1.50 13.72 -7.56
CA ALA A 136 0.17 14.03 -7.04
C ALA A 136 0.21 15.08 -5.92
N VAL A 137 1.21 15.04 -5.03
CA VAL A 137 1.45 16.07 -4.02
C VAL A 137 1.72 17.42 -4.68
N GLU A 138 2.59 17.46 -5.69
CA GLU A 138 2.92 18.68 -6.44
C GLU A 138 1.69 19.29 -7.12
N ARG A 139 0.88 18.47 -7.81
CA ARG A 139 -0.37 18.94 -8.45
C ARG A 139 -1.42 19.40 -7.43
N GLY A 140 -1.50 18.73 -6.28
CA GLY A 140 -2.35 19.14 -5.17
C GLY A 140 -1.96 20.51 -4.62
N ALA A 141 -0.66 20.72 -4.38
CA ALA A 141 -0.11 21.99 -3.93
C ALA A 141 -0.32 23.12 -4.95
N ALA A 142 -0.05 22.86 -6.24
CA ALA A 142 -0.26 23.84 -7.31
C ALA A 142 -1.74 24.26 -7.45
N ARG A 143 -2.68 23.32 -7.27
CA ARG A 143 -4.12 23.62 -7.30
C ARG A 143 -4.58 24.44 -6.08
N ALA A 144 -3.99 24.21 -4.91
CA ALA A 144 -4.29 24.98 -3.69
C ALA A 144 -3.79 26.43 -3.79
N ASP A 145 -2.61 26.64 -4.38
CA ASP A 145 -2.05 27.98 -4.61
C ASP A 145 -2.87 28.79 -5.63
N ALA A 146 -3.31 28.16 -6.72
CA ALA A 146 -4.17 28.78 -7.74
C ALA A 146 -5.56 29.19 -7.20
N GLY A 147 -6.05 28.56 -6.13
CA GLY A 147 -7.33 28.89 -5.49
C GLY A 147 -7.27 30.10 -4.53
N THR A 148 -6.09 30.44 -4.03
CA THR A 148 -5.91 31.53 -3.03
C THR A 148 -5.81 32.92 -3.68
N GLY A 149 -5.65 32.99 -5.01
CA GLY A 149 -5.45 34.25 -5.75
C GLY A 149 -6.72 35.05 -6.11
N ARG A 150 -7.93 34.66 -5.70
CA ARG A 150 -9.19 35.27 -6.20
C ARG A 150 -10.14 35.78 -5.12
N THR A 151 -9.62 36.60 -4.20
CA THR A 151 -10.43 37.53 -3.39
C THR A 151 -9.71 38.87 -3.29
N ARG A 152 -9.78 39.68 -4.36
CA ARG A 152 -9.61 41.14 -4.24
C ARG A 152 -10.96 41.82 -4.45
N SER A 153 -11.29 42.59 -3.43
CA SER A 153 -12.48 43.38 -3.13
C SER A 153 -13.11 44.12 -4.31
N GLN A 154 -14.44 44.18 -4.30
CA GLN A 154 -15.21 45.41 -4.55
C GLN A 154 -16.36 45.47 -3.55
#